data_AF-A0A7L3CNR5-F1
#
_entry.id   AF-A0A7L3CNR5-F1
#
_cell.length_a   1.000
_cell.length_b   1.000
_cell.length_c   1.000
_cell.angle_alpha   90.00
_cell.angle_beta   90.00
_cell.angle_gamma   90.00
#
_symmetry.space_group_name_H-M   'P 1'
#
loop_
_entity.id
_entity.type
_entity.pdbx_description
1 polymer ?
#
loop_
_entity_poly.entity_id
_entity_poly.type
_entity_poly.pdbx_seq_one_letter_code
_entity_poly.pdbx_strand_id
1 'polypeptide(L)'
;DIFDVKDIDPEGKKFDRVSRLHCESESFKMDLILDVNIQIYPVDLGDKFRLVIASTLYEDGTLDDGEYNPTDDRPSRADQFEYVMYGKVYRIEGDETSTEAATRLSAYVSYGGLLMRLQGDANNLHGFEVDSRVYLLMKKLAF
;
A
#
# COMPACT_ATOMS: atom_id res chain seq x y z
N ASP A 1 1.32 -7.71 5.16
CA ASP A 1 2.20 -7.64 6.34
C ASP A 1 1.56 -6.71 7.38
N ILE A 2 2.13 -6.63 8.59
CA ILE A 2 1.79 -5.64 9.61
C ILE A 2 2.83 -4.52 9.54
N PHE A 3 2.35 -3.28 9.47
CA PHE A 3 3.16 -2.08 9.48
C PHE A 3 2.86 -1.25 10.74
N ASP A 4 3.92 -0.68 11.30
CA ASP A 4 3.89 0.21 12.46
C ASP A 4 4.18 1.64 11.99
N VAL A 5 3.29 2.58 12.36
CA VAL A 5 3.40 4.00 12.00
C VAL A 5 4.48 4.67 12.87
N LYS A 6 5.64 4.91 12.28
CA LYS A 6 6.80 5.52 12.96
C LYS A 6 6.78 7.04 12.93
N ASP A 7 6.27 7.62 11.84
CA ASP A 7 6.20 9.06 11.68
C ASP A 7 5.02 9.47 10.78
N ILE A 8 4.54 10.71 10.96
CA ILE A 8 3.44 11.28 10.19
C ILE A 8 3.83 12.70 9.75
N ASP A 9 3.81 12.96 8.46
CA ASP A 9 4.13 14.25 7.85
C ASP A 9 5.49 14.84 8.31
N PRO A 10 6.62 14.12 8.15
CA PRO A 10 7.94 14.60 8.61
C PRO A 10 8.37 15.92 7.97
N GLU A 11 7.88 16.21 6.76
CA GLU A 11 8.12 17.47 6.04
C GLU A 11 7.12 18.59 6.40
N GLY A 12 6.33 18.35 7.45
CA GLY A 12 5.21 19.18 7.89
C GLY A 12 3.92 18.90 7.13
N LYS A 13 2.79 19.03 7.82
CA LYS A 13 1.46 18.84 7.26
C LYS A 13 1.20 19.81 6.11
N LYS A 14 0.98 19.26 4.90
CA LYS A 14 0.68 20.05 3.68
C LYS A 14 -0.81 20.13 3.36
N PHE A 15 -1.59 19.14 3.79
CA PHE A 15 -3.01 19.01 3.48
C PHE A 15 -3.82 18.75 4.74
N ASP A 16 -5.02 19.31 4.84
CA ASP A 16 -5.85 19.15 6.05
C ASP A 16 -6.37 17.72 6.25
N ARG A 17 -6.64 17.04 5.13
CA ARG A 17 -7.36 15.75 5.06
C ARG A 17 -6.49 14.58 4.62
N VAL A 18 -5.25 14.84 4.25
CA VAL A 18 -4.32 13.82 3.78
C VAL A 18 -3.04 13.96 4.59
N SER A 19 -2.54 12.83 5.09
CA SER A 19 -1.24 12.77 5.74
C SER A 19 -0.38 11.69 5.09
N ARG A 20 0.92 11.93 5.08
CA ARG A 20 1.95 11.01 4.63
C ARG A 20 2.48 10.22 5.82
N LEU A 21 2.19 8.94 5.83
CA LEU A 21 2.63 8.00 6.85
C LEU A 21 4.00 7.43 6.46
N HIS A 22 4.91 7.36 7.42
CA HIS A 22 6.16 6.60 7.33
C HIS A 22 6.03 5.40 8.26
N CYS A 23 6.02 4.21 7.67
CA CYS A 23 5.77 2.98 8.39
C CYS A 23 6.90 1.97 8.15
N GLU A 24 7.12 1.12 9.14
CA GLU A 24 8.09 0.04 9.08
C GLU A 24 7.38 -1.31 9.28
N SER A 25 7.79 -2.31 8.51
CA SER A 25 7.26 -3.67 8.58
C SER A 25 7.80 -4.44 9.77
N GLU A 26 6.94 -5.21 10.44
CA GLU A 26 7.36 -6.05 11.56
C GLU A 26 8.09 -7.33 11.12
N SER A 27 7.70 -7.91 9.98
CA SER A 27 8.13 -9.26 9.60
C SER A 27 9.21 -9.29 8.52
N PHE A 28 9.11 -8.38 7.54
CA PHE A 28 9.87 -8.47 6.29
C PHE A 28 10.88 -7.33 6.10
N LYS A 29 11.11 -6.49 7.12
CA LYS A 29 12.05 -5.35 7.07
C LYS A 29 11.80 -4.44 5.85
N MET A 30 10.53 -4.20 5.57
CA MET A 30 10.09 -3.28 4.52
C MET A 30 9.87 -1.89 5.07
N ASP A 31 10.16 -0.91 4.23
CA ASP A 31 9.86 0.50 4.47
C ASP A 31 8.67 0.90 3.61
N LEU A 32 7.66 1.52 4.23
CA LEU A 32 6.44 1.96 3.57
C LEU A 32 6.27 3.47 3.78
N ILE A 33 6.13 4.21 2.68
CA ILE A 33 5.60 5.57 2.69
C ILE A 33 4.24 5.54 2.01
N LEU A 34 3.21 6.07 2.67
CA LEU A 34 1.84 6.00 2.18
C LEU A 34 1.07 7.28 2.49
N ASP A 35 0.48 7.88 1.45
CA ASP A 35 -0.49 8.96 1.62
C ASP A 35 -1.88 8.36 1.92
N VAL A 36 -2.51 8.82 3.00
CA VAL A 36 -3.82 8.32 3.46
C VAL A 36 -4.79 9.48 3.69
N ASN A 37 -6.05 9.28 3.33
CA ASN A 37 -7.12 10.21 3.68
C ASN A 37 -7.53 10.05 5.16
N ILE A 38 -6.90 10.85 6.02
CA ILE A 38 -7.12 10.85 7.47
C ILE A 38 -8.50 11.36 7.90
N GLN A 39 -9.28 11.98 7.00
CA GLN A 39 -10.64 12.41 7.32
C GLN A 39 -11.59 11.21 7.47
N ILE A 40 -11.42 10.20 6.61
CA ILE A 40 -12.29 9.01 6.58
C ILE A 40 -11.66 7.83 7.30
N TYR A 41 -10.34 7.78 7.37
CA TYR A 41 -9.60 6.74 8.06
C TYR A 41 -8.51 7.38 8.93
N PRO A 42 -8.85 7.86 10.14
CA PRO A 42 -7.89 8.52 11.02
C PRO A 42 -6.78 7.53 11.38
N VAL A 43 -5.52 7.95 11.37
CA VAL A 43 -4.36 7.13 11.75
C VAL A 43 -3.47 7.97 12.66
N ASP A 44 -3.07 7.40 13.78
CA ASP A 44 -2.24 8.06 14.79
C ASP A 44 -0.83 7.45 14.85
N LEU A 45 0.11 8.20 15.42
CA LEU A 45 1.48 7.74 15.60
C LEU A 45 1.50 6.51 16.53
N GLY A 46 2.24 5.46 16.15
CA GLY A 46 2.29 4.20 16.88
C GLY A 46 1.15 3.22 16.59
N ASP A 47 0.16 3.62 15.77
CA ASP A 47 -0.84 2.68 15.27
C ASP A 47 -0.16 1.56 14.47
N LYS A 48 -0.75 0.37 14.55
CA LYS A 48 -0.38 -0.77 13.74
C LYS A 48 -1.53 -1.15 12.83
N PHE A 49 -1.21 -1.45 11.59
CA PHE A 49 -2.22 -1.88 10.62
C PHE A 49 -1.72 -3.03 9.77
N ARG A 50 -2.65 -3.90 9.41
CA ARG A 50 -2.42 -4.92 8.39
C ARG A 50 -2.62 -4.27 7.02
N LEU A 51 -1.62 -4.43 6.16
CA LEU A 51 -1.68 -4.00 4.77
C LEU A 51 -1.55 -5.19 3.83
N VAL A 52 -2.43 -5.23 2.83
CA VAL A 52 -2.44 -6.20 1.75
C VAL A 52 -2.52 -5.46 0.42
N ILE A 53 -1.73 -5.91 -0.54
CA ILE A 53 -1.76 -5.42 -1.92
C ILE A 53 -2.22 -6.57 -2.78
N ALA A 54 -3.25 -6.34 -3.59
CA ALA A 54 -3.88 -7.37 -4.42
C ALA A 54 -4.11 -6.85 -5.84
N SER A 55 -3.97 -7.71 -6.84
CA SER A 55 -4.32 -7.40 -8.23
C SER A 55 -5.83 -7.46 -8.50
N THR A 56 -6.59 -8.09 -7.60
CA THR A 56 -8.04 -8.29 -7.71
C THR A 56 -8.69 -8.32 -6.33
N LEU A 57 -9.95 -7.90 -6.25
CA LEU A 57 -10.78 -8.01 -5.05
C LEU A 57 -11.51 -9.35 -4.96
N TYR A 58 -11.59 -10.10 -6.06
CA TYR A 58 -12.26 -11.39 -6.08
C TYR A 58 -11.46 -12.42 -5.24
N GLU A 59 -12.16 -13.16 -4.38
CA GLU A 59 -11.53 -14.15 -3.51
C GLU A 59 -10.93 -15.32 -4.31
N ASP A 60 -11.57 -15.67 -5.43
CA ASP A 60 -11.17 -16.73 -6.36
C ASP A 60 -9.93 -16.40 -7.21
N GLY A 61 -9.45 -15.15 -7.16
CA GLY A 61 -8.28 -14.70 -7.91
C GLY A 61 -8.55 -14.44 -9.40
N THR A 62 -9.82 -14.41 -9.82
CA THR A 62 -10.17 -13.98 -11.18
C THR A 62 -9.67 -12.56 -11.43
N LEU A 63 -9.23 -12.29 -12.65
CA LEU A 63 -8.76 -10.97 -13.03
C LEU A 63 -9.93 -9.99 -13.03
N ASP A 64 -9.70 -8.83 -12.45
CA ASP A 64 -10.63 -7.72 -12.51
C ASP A 64 -10.65 -7.14 -13.93
N ASP A 65 -11.86 -6.96 -14.49
CA ASP A 65 -12.05 -6.32 -15.79
C ASP A 65 -11.78 -4.81 -15.71
N GLY A 66 -11.70 -4.27 -14.49
CA GLY A 66 -11.42 -2.88 -14.20
C GLY A 66 -12.61 -1.97 -14.45
N GLU A 67 -13.81 -2.53 -14.56
CA GLU A 67 -15.06 -1.79 -14.58
C GLU A 67 -15.72 -1.84 -13.20
N TYR A 68 -16.00 -0.67 -12.63
CA TYR A 68 -16.71 -0.60 -11.37
C TYR A 68 -18.20 -0.92 -11.58
N ASN A 69 -18.66 -2.03 -11.02
CA ASN A 69 -20.07 -2.41 -11.01
C ASN A 69 -20.69 -2.22 -9.60
N PRO A 70 -21.50 -1.17 -9.38
CA PRO A 70 -22.10 -0.91 -8.06
C PRO A 70 -23.19 -1.90 -7.66
N THR A 71 -23.65 -2.75 -8.58
CA THR A 71 -24.67 -3.79 -8.32
C THR A 71 -24.07 -5.15 -8.03
N ASP A 72 -22.74 -5.27 -8.09
CA ASP A 72 -22.04 -6.50 -7.77
C ASP A 72 -22.01 -6.71 -6.26
N ASP A 73 -22.82 -7.67 -5.78
CA ASP A 73 -22.95 -8.04 -4.36
C ASP A 73 -22.14 -9.30 -4.04
N ARG A 74 -21.14 -9.63 -4.87
CA ARG A 74 -20.25 -10.76 -4.62
C ARG A 74 -19.37 -10.46 -3.39
N PRO A 75 -19.18 -11.45 -2.49
CA PRO A 75 -18.22 -11.34 -1.40
C PRO A 75 -16.84 -10.98 -1.94
N SER A 76 -16.19 -10.02 -1.29
CA SER A 76 -14.92 -9.48 -1.76
C SER A 76 -13.88 -9.50 -0.65
N ARG A 77 -12.61 -9.50 -1.05
CA ARG A 77 -11.50 -9.32 -0.10
C ARG A 77 -11.61 -8.01 0.67
N ALA A 78 -12.28 -6.99 0.11
CA ALA A 78 -12.48 -5.71 0.75
C ALA A 78 -13.34 -5.79 2.00
N ASP A 79 -14.26 -6.76 2.11
CA ASP A 79 -15.21 -6.87 3.22
C ASP A 79 -14.52 -7.08 4.57
N GLN A 80 -13.29 -7.59 4.56
CA GLN A 80 -12.49 -7.84 5.75
C GLN A 80 -11.65 -6.63 6.19
N PHE A 81 -11.55 -5.59 5.36
CA PHE A 81 -10.70 -4.41 5.55
C PHE A 81 -11.55 -3.14 5.69
N GLU A 82 -10.95 -2.10 6.25
CA GLU A 82 -11.66 -0.87 6.62
C GLU A 82 -11.36 0.27 5.66
N TYR A 83 -10.20 0.22 5.00
CA TYR A 83 -9.76 1.23 4.07
C TYR A 83 -9.20 0.57 2.81
N VAL A 84 -9.80 0.91 1.66
CA VAL A 84 -9.44 0.34 0.36
C VAL A 84 -9.16 1.46 -0.63
N MET A 85 -8.07 1.31 -1.38
CA MET A 85 -7.70 2.21 -2.47
C MET A 85 -7.42 1.42 -3.74
N TYR A 86 -7.74 2.00 -4.89
CA TYR A 86 -7.42 1.45 -6.21
C TYR A 86 -6.45 2.37 -6.94
N GLY A 87 -5.40 1.79 -7.50
CA GLY A 87 -4.29 2.54 -8.06
C GLY A 87 -3.52 1.79 -9.11
N LYS A 88 -2.47 2.45 -9.60
CA LYS A 88 -1.60 1.94 -10.67
C LYS A 88 -0.14 2.05 -10.26
N VAL A 89 0.61 0.97 -10.47
CA VAL A 89 2.06 0.95 -10.33
C VAL A 89 2.65 1.74 -11.49
N TYR A 90 3.35 2.85 -11.21
CA TYR A 90 3.88 3.73 -12.25
C TYR A 90 5.40 3.67 -12.37
N ARG A 91 6.09 3.18 -11.34
CA ARG A 91 7.55 3.09 -11.32
C ARG A 91 7.99 1.96 -10.40
N ILE A 92 9.00 1.22 -10.84
CA ILE A 92 9.75 0.26 -10.02
C ILE A 92 11.23 0.60 -10.21
N GLU A 93 11.95 0.72 -9.11
CA GLU A 93 13.39 0.99 -9.10
C GLU A 93 14.12 -0.13 -8.36
N GLY A 94 15.23 -0.58 -8.92
CA GLY A 94 16.21 -1.37 -8.19
C GLY A 94 17.34 -0.49 -7.71
N ASP A 95 17.92 -0.81 -6.56
CA ASP A 95 19.12 -0.13 -6.10
C ASP A 95 20.34 -0.62 -6.91
N GLU A 96 20.70 0.10 -7.97
CA GLU A 96 21.84 -0.21 -8.84
C GLU A 96 23.20 0.24 -8.25
N THR A 97 23.21 0.90 -7.08
CA THR A 97 24.41 1.59 -6.58
C THR A 97 25.34 0.76 -5.68
N SER A 98 24.95 -0.45 -5.29
CA SER A 98 25.74 -1.28 -4.37
C SER A 98 26.27 -2.54 -5.06
N THR A 99 27.60 -2.61 -5.21
CA THR A 99 28.36 -3.73 -5.80
C THR A 99 28.33 -5.03 -4.98
N GLU A 100 27.53 -5.07 -3.91
CA GLU A 100 27.22 -6.27 -3.14
C GLU A 100 25.70 -6.29 -2.87
N ALA A 101 24.99 -7.22 -3.53
CA ALA A 101 23.56 -7.49 -3.40
C ALA A 101 22.60 -6.37 -3.84
N ALA A 102 22.31 -6.31 -5.14
CA ALA A 102 21.13 -5.67 -5.72
C ALA A 102 19.81 -6.38 -5.30
N THR A 103 19.54 -6.46 -3.99
CA THR A 103 18.40 -7.23 -3.46
C THR A 103 17.24 -6.36 -3.01
N ARG A 104 17.38 -5.03 -2.86
CA ARG A 104 16.25 -4.15 -2.50
C ARG A 104 15.63 -3.48 -3.72
N LEU A 105 14.31 -3.62 -3.84
CA LEU A 105 13.49 -2.95 -4.84
C LEU A 105 12.60 -1.91 -4.15
N SER A 106 12.28 -0.83 -4.88
CA SER A 106 11.29 0.17 -4.49
C SER A 106 10.17 0.22 -5.54
N ALA A 107 8.95 -0.13 -5.14
CA ALA A 107 7.76 -0.03 -5.96
C ALA A 107 6.98 1.24 -5.61
N TYR A 108 6.56 1.98 -6.64
CA TYR A 108 5.78 3.20 -6.50
C TYR A 108 4.40 3.04 -7.12
N VAL A 109 3.39 3.40 -6.35
CA VAL A 109 1.97 3.27 -6.74
C VAL A 109 1.27 4.60 -6.55
N SER A 110 0.38 4.94 -7.47
CA SER A 110 -0.50 6.11 -7.39
C SER A 110 -1.96 5.66 -7.29
N TYR A 111 -2.62 6.04 -6.21
CA TYR A 111 -4.04 5.81 -5.95
C TYR A 111 -4.84 7.09 -6.23
N GLY A 112 -4.81 7.53 -7.50
CA GLY A 112 -5.49 8.77 -7.92
C GLY A 112 -4.87 10.05 -7.37
N GLY A 113 -3.56 10.06 -7.11
CA GLY A 113 -2.82 11.21 -6.58
C GLY A 113 -2.32 11.02 -5.15
N LEU A 114 -2.88 10.06 -4.40
CA LEU A 114 -2.29 9.58 -3.14
C LEU A 114 -1.16 8.60 -3.48
N LEU A 115 0.06 8.93 -3.05
CA LEU A 115 1.25 8.18 -3.45
C LEU A 115 1.64 7.15 -2.41
N MET A 116 2.25 6.09 -2.89
CA MET A 116 2.83 5.04 -2.08
C MET A 116 4.20 4.68 -2.61
N ARG A 117 5.15 4.46 -1.68
CA ARG A 117 6.44 3.82 -1.95
C ARG A 117 6.60 2.64 -1.00
N LEU A 118 6.77 1.44 -1.56
CA LEU A 118 7.10 0.24 -0.80
C LEU A 118 8.51 -0.21 -1.17
N GLN A 119 9.40 -0.25 -0.19
CA GLN A 119 10.78 -0.67 -0.37
C GLN A 119 11.07 -1.91 0.46
N GLY A 120 11.66 -2.93 -0.15
CA GLY A 120 11.91 -4.22 0.49
C GLY A 120 12.74 -5.14 -0.39
N ASP A 121 12.97 -6.36 0.06
CA ASP A 121 13.67 -7.36 -0.74
C ASP A 121 12.89 -7.72 -2.01
N ALA A 122 13.62 -7.94 -3.11
CA ALA A 122 13.08 -8.22 -4.43
C ALA A 122 12.14 -9.44 -4.46
N ASN A 123 12.46 -10.46 -3.66
CA ASN A 123 11.63 -11.66 -3.51
C ASN A 123 10.23 -11.34 -2.99
N ASN A 124 10.09 -10.32 -2.14
CA ASN A 124 8.81 -9.93 -1.58
C ASN A 124 8.02 -8.97 -2.49
N LEU A 125 8.68 -8.40 -3.51
CA LEU A 125 8.11 -7.43 -4.46
C LEU A 125 7.89 -8.04 -5.86
N HIS A 126 8.07 -9.36 -6.02
CA HIS A 126 7.99 -10.08 -7.30
C HIS A 126 6.59 -9.99 -7.97
N GLY A 127 5.55 -9.54 -7.27
CA GLY A 127 4.21 -9.34 -7.82
C GLY A 127 3.93 -7.94 -8.39
N PHE A 128 4.88 -7.01 -8.30
CA PHE A 128 4.71 -5.66 -8.84
C PHE A 128 5.24 -5.60 -10.27
N GLU A 129 4.35 -5.21 -11.18
CA GLU A 129 4.69 -4.93 -12.57
C GLU A 129 4.34 -3.48 -12.88
N VAL A 130 5.19 -2.80 -13.65
CA VAL A 130 4.89 -1.45 -14.11
C VAL A 130 3.63 -1.49 -14.96
N ASP A 131 2.80 -0.47 -14.82
CA ASP A 131 1.48 -0.33 -15.43
C ASP A 131 0.39 -1.26 -14.89
N SER A 132 0.69 -2.13 -13.92
CA SER A 132 -0.33 -2.97 -13.30
C SER A 132 -1.26 -2.17 -12.38
N ARG A 133 -2.52 -2.61 -12.33
CA ARG A 133 -3.55 -2.08 -11.43
C ARG A 133 -3.51 -2.87 -10.13
N VAL A 134 -3.54 -2.17 -9.02
CA VAL A 134 -3.46 -2.78 -7.69
C VAL A 134 -4.45 -2.14 -6.73
N TYR A 135 -4.98 -2.98 -5.86
CA TYR A 135 -5.77 -2.61 -4.70
C TYR A 135 -4.87 -2.60 -3.46
N LEU A 136 -4.98 -1.54 -2.67
CA LEU A 136 -4.45 -1.49 -1.31
C LEU A 136 -5.60 -1.72 -0.36
N LEU A 137 -5.44 -2.68 0.54
CA LEU A 137 -6.40 -2.98 1.59
C LEU A 137 -5.72 -2.83 2.95
N MET A 138 -6.34 -2.04 3.82
CA MET A 138 -5.79 -1.67 5.11
C MET A 138 -6.81 -1.87 6.23
N LYS A 139 -6.34 -2.42 7.36
CA LYS A 139 -7.15 -2.66 8.56
C LYS A 139 -6.32 -2.38 9.79
N LYS A 140 -6.81 -1.55 10.71
CA LYS A 140 -6.12 -1.29 11.97
C LYS A 140 -6.14 -2.54 12.84
N LEU A 141 -5.06 -2.73 13.58
CA LEU A 141 -5.00 -3.75 14.62
C LEU A 141 -5.34 -3.09 15.94
N ALA A 142 -6.46 -3.49 16.54
CA ALA A 142 -6.78 -3.11 17.91
C ALA A 142 -5.91 -3.94 18.86
N PHE A 143 -5.14 -3.24 19.71
CA PHE A 143 -4.43 -3.82 20.85
C PHE A 143 -5.00 -3.26 22.15
#